data_AF-A0A948KIA8-F1
#
_entry.id   AF-A0A948KIA8-F1
#
_cell.length_a   1.000
_cell.length_b   1.000
_cell.length_c   1.000
_cell.angle_alpha   90.00
_cell.angle_beta   90.00
_cell.angle_gamma   90.00
#
_symmetry.space_group_name_H-M   'P 1'
#
loop_
_entity.id
_entity.type
_entity.pdbx_description
1 polymer ?
#
loop_
_entity_poly.entity_id
_entity_poly.type
_entity_poly.pdbx_seq_one_letter_code
_entity_poly.pdbx_strand_id
1 'polypeptide(L)' 'MSRIRQREIHSRRIRHKKLAHLRAQYASAKSAAVKDKIIERVSRVSPGLTRVQFEKSVKGE' A
#
# COMPACT_ATOMS: atom_id res chain seq x y z
N MET A 1 -20.25 -16.85 -10.73
CA MET A 1 -19.25 -16.68 -9.65
C MET A 1 -19.97 -16.47 -8.34
N SER A 2 -19.61 -17.21 -7.27
CA SER A 2 -20.22 -17.05 -5.94
C SER A 2 -19.99 -15.63 -5.39
N ARG A 3 -21.00 -15.03 -4.74
CA ARG A 3 -20.96 -13.65 -4.18
C ARG A 3 -19.81 -13.44 -3.19
N ILE A 4 -19.39 -14.50 -2.50
CA ILE A 4 -18.24 -14.50 -1.57
C ILE A 4 -16.94 -14.19 -2.33
N ARG A 5 -16.69 -14.93 -3.43
CA ARG A 5 -15.52 -14.75 -4.29
C ARG A 5 -15.44 -13.34 -4.89
N GLN A 6 -16.59 -12.74 -5.23
CA GLN A 6 -16.64 -11.36 -5.73
C GLN A 6 -16.24 -10.32 -4.68
N ARG A 7 -16.69 -10.47 -3.43
CA ARG A 7 -16.31 -9.57 -2.32
C ARG A 7 -14.82 -9.65 -2.02
N GLU A 8 -14.24 -10.84 -2.05
CA GLU A 8 -12.80 -11.03 -1.84
C GLU A 8 -11.97 -10.38 -2.95
N ILE A 9 -12.35 -10.60 -4.22
CA ILE A 9 -11.72 -9.96 -5.37
C ILE A 9 -11.83 -8.43 -5.27
N HIS A 10 -12.99 -7.91 -4.88
CA HIS A 10 -13.20 -6.49 -4.71
C HIS A 10 -12.31 -5.91 -3.59
N SER A 11 -12.30 -6.51 -2.40
CA SER A 11 -11.44 -6.11 -1.29
C SER A 11 -9.97 -6.14 -1.65
N ARG A 12 -9.52 -7.16 -2.40
CA ARG A 12 -8.16 -7.25 -2.93
C ARG A 12 -7.85 -6.09 -3.87
N ARG A 13 -8.73 -5.80 -4.83
CA ARG A 13 -8.59 -4.66 -5.76
C ARG A 13 -8.49 -3.33 -5.02
N ILE A 14 -9.36 -3.10 -4.03
CA ILE A 14 -9.33 -1.88 -3.20
C ILE A 14 -8.01 -1.77 -2.42
N ARG A 15 -7.54 -2.87 -1.82
CA ARG A 15 -6.23 -2.90 -1.14
C ARG A 15 -5.09 -2.54 -2.08
N HIS A 16 -5.05 -3.12 -3.27
CA HIS A 16 -4.05 -2.79 -4.28
C HIS A 16 -4.10 -1.31 -4.70
N LYS A 17 -5.30 -0.76 -4.95
CA LYS A 17 -5.48 0.66 -5.28
C LYS A 17 -4.97 1.58 -4.16
N LYS A 18 -5.32 1.29 -2.90
CA LYS A 18 -4.85 2.05 -1.73
C LYS A 18 -3.32 2.01 -1.61
N LEU A 19 -2.73 0.83 -1.75
CA LEU A 19 -1.27 0.69 -1.68
C LEU A 19 -0.58 1.41 -2.84
N ALA A 20 -1.12 1.36 -4.07
CA ALA A 20 -0.58 2.12 -5.21
C ALA A 20 -0.61 3.64 -4.95
N HIS A 21 -1.72 4.14 -4.40
CA HIS A 21 -1.84 5.54 -4.02
C HIS A 21 -0.81 5.94 -2.95
N LEU A 22 -0.63 5.12 -1.91
CA LEU A 22 0.38 5.37 -0.86
C LEU A 22 1.80 5.33 -1.42
N ARG A 23 2.09 4.45 -2.38
CA ARG A 23 3.40 4.41 -3.08
C ARG A 23 3.67 5.70 -3.84
N ALA A 24 2.69 6.20 -4.59
CA ALA A 24 2.82 7.46 -5.31
C ALA A 24 3.08 8.64 -4.34
N GLN A 25 2.32 8.71 -3.24
CA GLN A 25 2.57 9.72 -2.19
C GLN A 25 3.97 9.59 -1.59
N TYR A 26 4.46 8.37 -1.35
CA TYR A 26 5.79 8.12 -0.78
C TYR A 26 6.91 8.56 -1.73
N ALA A 27 6.75 8.28 -3.02
CA ALA A 27 7.69 8.68 -4.07
C ALA A 27 7.78 10.20 -4.21
N SER A 28 6.64 10.90 -4.14
CA SER A 28 6.60 12.38 -4.23
C SER A 28 6.94 13.09 -2.91
N ALA A 29 6.89 12.40 -1.77
CA ALA A 29 7.20 13.00 -0.47
C ALA A 29 8.69 13.36 -0.36
N LYS A 30 8.97 14.63 -0.08
CA LYS A 30 10.34 15.13 0.14
C LYS A 30 10.79 15.05 1.60
N SER A 31 9.84 15.12 2.54
CA SER A 31 10.11 15.13 3.99
C SER A 31 10.05 13.73 4.59
N ALA A 32 11.01 13.40 5.45
CA ALA A 32 11.06 12.14 6.20
C ALA A 32 9.81 11.96 7.08
N ALA A 33 9.31 13.02 7.71
CA ALA A 33 8.11 12.96 8.55
C ALA A 33 6.86 12.56 7.75
N VAL A 34 6.77 12.99 6.48
CA VAL A 34 5.66 12.62 5.59
C VAL A 34 5.79 11.16 5.16
N LYS A 35 7.01 10.70 4.88
CA LYS A 35 7.32 9.31 4.56
C LYS A 35 6.93 8.37 5.71
N ASP A 36 7.28 8.68 6.96
CA ASP A 36 6.91 7.85 8.11
C ASP A 36 5.38 7.77 8.32
N LYS A 37 4.65 8.89 8.15
CA LYS A 37 3.17 8.88 8.18
C LYS A 37 2.57 7.97 7.09
N ILE A 38 3.19 7.91 5.92
CA ILE A 38 2.74 7.03 4.83
C ILE A 38 3.02 5.56 5.18
N ILE A 39 4.19 5.25 5.76
CA ILE A 39 4.51 3.89 6.21
C ILE A 39 3.53 3.42 7.29
N GLU A 40 3.17 4.26 8.26
CA GLU A 40 2.17 3.92 9.27
C GLU A 40 0.81 3.57 8.62
N ARG A 41 0.39 4.34 7.61
CA ARG A 41 -0.83 4.05 6.84
C ARG A 41 -0.73 2.74 6.06
N VAL A 42 0.44 2.42 5.51
CA VAL A 42 0.69 1.15 4.82
C VAL A 42 0.52 -0.03 5.78
N SER A 43 1.08 0.04 6.99
CA SER A 43 0.94 -1.00 8.02
C SER A 43 -0.53 -1.25 8.40
N ARG A 44 -1.37 -0.22 8.42
CA ARG A 44 -2.82 -0.37 8.66
C ARG A 44 -3.56 -1.02 7.49
N VAL A 45 -3.14 -0.76 6.25
CA VAL A 45 -3.79 -1.31 5.04
C VAL A 45 -3.33 -2.75 4.76
N SER A 46 -2.08 -3.07 5.06
CA SER A 46 -1.47 -4.36 4.83
C SER A 46 -0.46 -4.68 5.95
N PRO A 47 -0.93 -5.25 7.08
CA PRO A 47 -0.09 -5.55 8.24
C PRO A 47 1.11 -6.47 7.95
N GLY A 48 0.98 -7.34 6.94
CA GLY A 48 2.05 -8.25 6.52
C GLY A 48 3.06 -7.64 5.53
N LEU A 49 2.89 -6.38 5.11
CA LEU A 49 3.83 -5.71 4.21
C LEU A 49 4.84 -4.90 5.04
N THR A 50 6.10 -5.33 5.04
CA THR A 50 7.15 -4.63 5.79
C THR A 50 7.56 -3.34 5.11
N ARG A 51 8.10 -2.39 5.90
CA ARG A 51 8.65 -1.12 5.38
C ARG A 51 9.64 -1.36 4.23
N VAL A 52 10.55 -2.32 4.41
CA VAL A 52 11.58 -2.66 3.42
C VAL A 52 10.95 -3.18 2.12
N GLN A 53 9.95 -4.05 2.21
CA GLN A 53 9.22 -4.55 1.03
C GLN A 53 8.44 -3.45 0.32
N PHE A 54 7.82 -2.55 1.08
CA PHE A 54 7.12 -1.40 0.52
C PHE A 54 8.08 -0.45 -0.20
N GLU A 55 9.21 -0.11 0.43
CA GLU A 55 10.22 0.77 -0.16
C GLU A 55 10.87 0.17 -1.40
N LYS A 56 11.19 -1.13 -1.40
CA LYS A 56 11.66 -1.84 -2.62
C LYS A 56 10.64 -1.73 -3.74
N SER A 57 9.36 -1.93 -3.44
CA SER A 57 8.29 -1.81 -4.42
C SER A 57 8.06 -0.38 -4.93
N VAL A 58 8.54 0.66 -4.24
CA VAL A 58 8.51 2.05 -4.72
C VAL A 58 9.76 2.40 -5.53
N LYS A 59 10.92 1.85 -5.12
CA LYS A 59 12.21 2.10 -5.78
C LYS A 59 12.42 1.29 -7.06
N GLY A 60 11.55 0.31 -7.35
CA GLY A 60 11.83 -0.69 -8.37
C GLY A 60 12.73 -1.80 -7.79
N GLU A 61 12.89 -3.00 -8.34
CA GLU A 61 13.17 -3.29 -9.76
C GLU A 61 13.76 -2.11 -10.54
#